data_AF-A0AA85AIK9-F1
#
_entry.id   AF-A0AA85AIK9-F1
#
_cell.length_a   1.000
_cell.length_b   1.000
_cell.length_c   1.000
_cell.angle_alpha   90.00
_cell.angle_beta   90.00
_cell.angle_gamma   90.00
#
_symmetry.space_group_name_H-M   'P 1'
#
loop_
_entity.id
_entity.type
_entity.pdbx_description
1 polymer ?
#
loop_
_entity_poly.entity_id
_entity_poly.type
_entity_poly.pdbx_seq_one_letter_code
_entity_poly.pdbx_strand_id
1 'polypeptide(L)'
;MAYDSLTFAFRKGEIDFDDDTVLLKCFDEYNELVVENVPPSRLLIHKLGDGWNPLCKFLNVNVPRCIPYPHVSDRNETQKRADVLKTIGIL
;
A
#
# COMPACT_ATOMS: atom_id res chain seq x y z
N MET A 1 5.19 12.25 -13.82
CA MET A 1 6.03 12.44 -12.61
C MET A 1 5.63 11.43 -11.53
N ALA A 2 5.64 10.12 -11.85
CA ALA A 2 5.44 9.03 -10.89
C ALA A 2 6.77 8.40 -10.44
N TYR A 3 7.83 8.61 -11.22
CA TYR A 3 9.18 8.14 -10.94
C TYR A 3 9.76 8.71 -9.64
N ASP A 4 9.37 9.93 -9.24
CA ASP A 4 9.93 10.60 -8.07
C ASP A 4 9.44 10.01 -6.73
N SER A 5 8.20 9.51 -6.67
CA SER A 5 7.63 9.00 -5.41
C SER A 5 8.30 7.69 -4.95
N LEU A 6 8.63 6.79 -5.88
CA LEU A 6 9.25 5.52 -5.54
C LEU A 6 10.77 5.67 -5.31
N THR A 7 11.44 6.51 -6.10
CA THR A 7 12.82 6.93 -5.82
C THR A 7 12.92 7.58 -4.44
N PHE A 8 11.97 8.43 -4.06
CA PHE A 8 11.90 9.03 -2.73
C PHE A 8 11.62 8.00 -1.63
N ALA A 9 10.62 7.12 -1.82
CA ALA A 9 10.25 6.11 -0.85
C ALA A 9 11.42 5.16 -0.57
N PHE A 10 12.04 4.63 -1.62
CA PHE A 10 13.15 3.68 -1.49
C PHE A 10 14.51 4.34 -1.27
N ARG A 11 14.59 5.68 -1.30
CA ARG A 11 15.83 6.47 -1.15
C ARG A 11 16.97 5.99 -2.05
N LYS A 12 16.64 5.48 -3.24
CA LYS A 12 17.61 5.02 -4.25
C LYS A 12 17.42 5.80 -5.53
N GLY A 13 18.52 6.22 -6.14
CA GLY A 13 18.52 7.07 -7.33
C GLY A 13 17.90 6.37 -8.55
N GLU A 14 18.54 5.30 -9.02
CA GLU A 14 18.01 4.47 -10.11
C GLU A 14 17.61 3.10 -9.56
N ILE A 15 16.38 2.69 -9.87
CA ILE A 15 15.82 1.38 -9.53
C ILE A 15 15.44 0.72 -10.85
N ASP A 16 15.96 -0.47 -11.08
CA ASP A 16 15.50 -1.31 -12.17
C ASP A 16 14.12 -1.88 -11.77
N PHE A 17 13.08 -1.44 -12.48
CA PHE A 17 11.71 -1.87 -12.24
C PHE A 17 11.37 -3.22 -12.89
N ASP A 18 12.26 -3.74 -13.74
CA ASP A 18 12.08 -5.04 -14.39
C ASP A 18 12.80 -6.17 -13.62
N ASP A 19 13.52 -5.86 -12.53
CA ASP A 19 14.16 -6.85 -11.65
C ASP A 19 13.36 -7.05 -10.34
N ASP A 20 12.61 -8.14 -10.29
CA ASP A 20 11.82 -8.55 -9.12
C ASP A 20 12.66 -8.65 -7.83
N THR A 21 13.93 -9.07 -7.93
CA THR A 21 14.80 -9.23 -6.75
C THR A 21 15.13 -7.88 -6.14
N VAL A 22 15.41 -6.89 -7.00
CA VAL A 22 15.65 -5.51 -6.56
C VAL A 22 14.39 -4.93 -5.92
N LEU A 23 13.23 -5.17 -6.50
CA LEU A 23 11.95 -4.66 -5.98
C LEU A 23 11.57 -5.27 -4.63
N LEU A 24 11.71 -6.59 -4.47
CA LEU A 24 11.46 -7.28 -3.19
C LEU A 24 12.36 -6.74 -2.08
N LYS A 25 13.66 -6.57 -2.37
CA LYS A 25 14.61 -5.98 -1.42
C LYS A 25 14.22 -4.55 -1.02
N CYS A 26 13.82 -3.73 -1.99
CA CYS A 26 13.37 -2.36 -1.70
C CYS A 26 12.09 -2.32 -0.85
N PHE A 27 11.17 -3.26 -1.07
CA PHE A 27 9.95 -3.41 -0.26
C PHE A 27 10.28 -3.72 1.20
N ASP A 28 11.15 -4.70 1.45
CA ASP A 28 11.55 -5.09 2.82
C ASP A 28 12.30 -3.96 3.52
N GLU A 29 13.32 -3.38 2.87
CA GLU A 29 14.12 -2.27 3.40
C GLU A 29 13.25 -1.06 3.76
N TYR A 30 12.25 -0.73 2.94
CA TYR A 30 11.35 0.38 3.21
C TYR A 30 10.46 0.15 4.43
N ASN A 31 9.89 -1.05 4.55
CA ASN A 31 9.03 -1.38 5.69
C ASN A 31 9.82 -1.33 7.00
N GLU A 32 11.06 -1.85 7.01
CA GLU A 32 11.96 -1.75 8.15
C GLU A 32 12.30 -0.29 8.48
N LEU A 33 12.65 0.50 7.47
CA LEU A 33 12.96 1.93 7.64
C LEU A 33 11.80 2.69 8.31
N VAL A 34 10.56 2.46 7.89
CA VAL A 34 9.38 3.11 8.51
C VAL A 34 9.24 2.70 9.97
N VAL A 35 9.41 1.41 10.28
CA VAL A 35 9.31 0.88 11.66
C VAL A 35 10.42 1.46 12.55
N GLU A 36 11.64 1.59 12.05
CA GLU A 36 12.78 2.14 12.79
C GLU A 36 12.65 3.64 13.07
N ASN A 37 12.08 4.40 12.13
CA ASN A 37 12.08 5.87 12.19
C ASN A 37 10.83 6.46 12.86
N VAL A 38 9.74 5.72 12.98
CA VAL A 38 8.50 6.21 13.63
C VAL A 38 8.39 5.65 15.05
N PRO A 39 8.22 6.52 16.08
CA PRO A 39 8.03 6.04 17.45
C PRO A 39 6.89 5.03 17.55
N PRO A 40 7.03 3.91 18.30
CA PRO A 40 6.02 2.85 18.35
C PRO A 40 4.62 3.33 18.79
N SER A 41 4.55 4.37 19.63
CA SER A 41 3.27 4.96 20.06
C SER A 41 2.52 5.70 18.94
N ARG A 42 3.19 6.04 17.84
CA ARG A 42 2.66 6.75 16.68
C ARG A 42 2.59 5.87 15.43
N LEU A 43 2.92 4.58 15.54
CA LEU A 43 2.90 3.63 14.43
C LEU A 43 1.93 2.49 14.70
N LEU A 44 1.07 2.20 13.73
CA LEU A 44 0.29 0.96 13.67
C LEU A 44 0.71 0.17 12.44
N ILE A 45 1.21 -1.04 12.65
CA ILE A 45 1.40 -2.00 11.56
C ILE A 45 0.06 -2.71 11.34
N HIS A 46 -0.64 -2.33 10.27
CA HIS A 46 -1.98 -2.83 9.94
C HIS A 46 -1.92 -3.77 8.73
N LYS A 47 -2.08 -5.07 8.96
CA LYS A 47 -1.96 -6.12 7.93
C LYS A 47 -3.29 -6.30 7.18
N LEU A 48 -3.20 -6.87 5.98
CA LEU A 48 -4.39 -7.23 5.21
C LEU A 48 -5.26 -8.20 6.02
N GLY A 49 -6.53 -7.85 6.21
CA GLY A 49 -7.49 -8.64 6.98
C GLY A 49 -7.64 -8.23 8.45
N ASP A 50 -6.80 -7.34 8.98
CA ASP A 50 -6.86 -6.90 10.38
C ASP A 50 -8.20 -6.19 10.75
N GLY A 51 -8.88 -5.62 9.76
CA GLY A 51 -10.24 -5.08 9.90
C GLY A 51 -10.31 -3.77 10.71
N TRP A 52 -11.50 -3.43 11.22
CA TRP A 52 -11.71 -2.15 11.91
C TRP A 52 -11.09 -2.09 13.31
N ASN A 53 -11.06 -3.21 14.03
CA ASN A 53 -10.75 -3.21 15.47
C ASN A 53 -9.37 -2.61 15.82
N PRO A 54 -8.24 -3.07 15.24
CA PRO A 54 -6.94 -2.50 15.59
C PRO A 54 -6.79 -1.05 15.14
N LEU A 55 -7.36 -0.70 13.98
CA LEU A 55 -7.32 0.65 13.44
C LEU A 55 -8.10 1.65 14.29
N CYS A 56 -9.36 1.34 14.62
CA CYS A 56 -10.21 2.21 15.43
C CYS A 56 -9.67 2.37 16.85
N LYS A 57 -9.12 1.30 17.44
CA LYS A 57 -8.45 1.36 18.75
C LYS A 57 -7.24 2.28 18.72
N PHE A 58 -6.39 2.18 17.70
CA PHE A 58 -5.21 3.02 17.57
C PHE A 58 -5.56 4.51 17.39
N LEU A 59 -6.61 4.79 16.62
CA LEU A 59 -7.09 6.16 16.37
C LEU A 59 -7.98 6.73 17.49
N ASN A 60 -8.29 5.93 18.51
CA ASN A 60 -9.20 6.29 19.61
C ASN A 60 -10.60 6.73 19.12
N VAL A 61 -11.16 5.98 18.17
CA VAL A 61 -12.51 6.21 17.62
C VAL A 61 -13.36 4.94 17.73
N ASN A 62 -14.68 5.09 17.62
CA ASN A 62 -15.60 3.95 17.65
C ASN A 62 -15.54 3.15 16.34
N VAL A 63 -15.68 1.82 16.45
CA VAL A 63 -15.85 0.94 15.29
C VAL A 63 -17.21 1.22 14.60
N PRO A 64 -17.26 1.37 13.27
CA PRO A 64 -18.51 1.52 12.55
C PRO A 64 -19.43 0.30 12.76
N ARG A 65 -20.69 0.53 13.16
CA ARG A 65 -21.60 -0.56 13.59
C ARG A 65 -22.08 -1.47 12.46
N CYS A 66 -22.28 -0.93 11.26
CA CYS A 66 -22.93 -1.66 10.16
C CYS A 66 -22.15 -1.57 8.84
N ILE A 67 -20.90 -1.10 8.89
CA ILE A 67 -20.06 -0.93 7.71
C ILE A 67 -18.97 -2.00 7.75
N PRO A 68 -18.95 -2.96 6.81
CA PRO A 68 -17.86 -3.94 6.75
C PRO A 68 -16.55 -3.23 6.45
N TYR A 69 -15.44 -3.83 6.88
CA TYR A 69 -14.13 -3.31 6.47
C TYR A 69 -14.01 -3.41 4.95
N PRO A 70 -13.58 -2.34 4.25
CA PRO A 70 -13.58 -2.33 2.79
C PRO A 70 -12.65 -3.40 2.23
N HIS A 71 -13.14 -4.10 1.21
CA HIS A 71 -12.34 -4.99 0.36
C HIS A 71 -12.59 -4.57 -1.09
N VAL A 72 -11.77 -3.63 -1.55
CA VAL A 72 -11.86 -2.99 -2.87
C VAL A 72 -10.48 -3.02 -3.53
N SER A 73 -10.42 -2.81 -4.84
CA SER A 73 -9.17 -2.80 -5.61
C SER A 73 -8.49 -4.17 -5.63
N ASP A 74 -9.25 -5.25 -5.60
CA ASP A 74 -8.68 -6.57 -5.85
C ASP A 74 -8.12 -6.64 -7.29
N ARG A 75 -7.22 -7.60 -7.52
CA ARG A 75 -6.54 -7.76 -8.81
C ARG A 75 -7.52 -7.97 -9.96
N ASN A 76 -8.57 -8.76 -9.76
CA ASN A 76 -9.52 -9.10 -10.82
C ASN A 76 -10.40 -7.90 -11.16
N GLU A 77 -10.86 -7.15 -10.15
CA GLU A 77 -11.60 -5.90 -10.34
C GLU A 77 -10.75 -4.88 -11.11
N THR A 78 -9.48 -4.72 -10.72
CA THR A 78 -8.56 -3.78 -11.36
C THR A 78 -8.25 -4.17 -12.80
N GLN A 79 -8.02 -5.47 -13.06
CA GLN A 79 -7.79 -5.97 -14.42
C GLN A 79 -8.97 -5.68 -15.33
N LYS A 80 -10.20 -5.97 -14.87
CA LYS A 80 -11.43 -5.66 -15.63
C LYS A 80 -11.54 -4.18 -15.98
N ARG A 81 -11.21 -3.28 -15.03
CA ARG A 81 -11.19 -1.84 -15.30
C ARG A 81 -10.18 -1.48 -16.37
N ALA A 82 -8.96 -2.02 -16.28
CA ALA A 82 -7.92 -1.79 -17.29
C ALA A 82 -8.34 -2.30 -18.68
N ASP A 83 -9.00 -3.46 -18.74
CA ASP A 83 -9.49 -4.03 -20.00
C ASP A 83 -10.59 -3.18 -20.64
N VAL A 84 -11.49 -2.61 -19.82
CA VAL A 84 -12.50 -1.66 -20.29
C VAL A 84 -11.84 -0.41 -20.87
N LEU A 85 -10.87 0.17 -20.15
CA LEU A 85 -10.13 1.36 -20.59
C LEU A 85 -9.41 1.13 -21.92
N LYS A 86 -8.84 -0.07 -22.13
CA LYS A 86 -8.25 -0.49 -23.41
C LYS A 86 -9.29 -0.58 -24.52
N THR A 87 -10.44 -1.17 -24.22
CA THR A 87 -11.52 -1.35 -25.19
C THR A 87 -12.08 -0.03 -25.70
N ILE A 88 -12.12 1.00 -24.83
CA ILE A 88 -12.61 2.34 -25.19
C ILE A 88 -11.51 3.31 -25.65
N GLY A 89 -10.28 2.83 -25.83
CA GLY A 89 -9.16 3.58 -26.40
C GLY A 89 -8.56 4.67 -25.50
N ILE A 90 -8.74 4.58 -24.18
CA ILE A 90 -8.09 5.48 -23.21
C ILE A 90 -6.68 4.99 -22.85
N LEU A 91 -6.51 3.66 -22.75
CA LEU A 91 -5.25 2.96 -22.56
C LEU A 91 -4.93 2.12 -23.80
#